data_AF-G5CJ21-F1
#
_entry.id   AF-G5CJ21-F1
#
_cell.length_a   1.000
_cell.length_b   1.000
_cell.length_c   1.000
_cell.angle_alpha   90.00
_cell.angle_beta   90.00
_cell.angle_gamma   90.00
#
_symmetry.space_group_name_H-M   'P 1'
#
loop_
_entity.id
_entity.type
_entity.pdbx_description
1 polymer ?
#
loop_
_entity_poly.entity_id
_entity_poly.type
_entity_poly.pdbx_seq_one_letter_code
_entity_poly.pdbx_strand_id
1 'polypeptide(L)'
;MAMNALLVVAVSMILAHEGAHVLVNRLLGGQFRRVVFRGLAVGVELIVTGLSPTAVAWTLIAGPLAEALVAGAAAILAPPGRCVVAAPAGGAVGGQCSALGIFSQ
;
A
#
# COMPACT_ATOMS: atom_id res chain seq x y z
N MET A 1 -18.63 -0.58 -8.67
CA MET A 1 -17.23 -0.46 -9.14
C MET A 1 -16.25 -0.08 -8.02
N ALA A 2 -16.58 0.84 -7.11
CA ALA A 2 -15.67 1.25 -6.03
C ALA A 2 -15.21 0.12 -5.08
N MET A 3 -16.10 -0.81 -4.70
CA MET A 3 -15.74 -1.93 -3.81
C MET A 3 -14.66 -2.84 -4.39
N ASN A 4 -14.69 -3.08 -5.71
CA ASN A 4 -13.66 -3.89 -6.38
C ASN A 4 -12.31 -3.17 -6.39
N ALA A 5 -12.29 -1.84 -6.57
CA ALA A 5 -11.06 -1.06 -6.56
C ALA A 5 -10.40 -1.05 -5.17
N LEU A 6 -11.19 -0.88 -4.10
CA LEU A 6 -10.69 -0.94 -2.73
C LEU A 6 -10.13 -2.33 -2.39
N LEU A 7 -10.82 -3.39 -2.84
CA LEU A 7 -10.35 -4.76 -2.61
C LEU A 7 -9.03 -5.02 -3.37
N VAL A 8 -8.91 -4.55 -4.62
CA VAL A 8 -7.66 -4.65 -5.39
C VAL A 8 -6.52 -3.91 -4.69
N VAL A 9 -6.74 -2.69 -4.20
CA VAL A 9 -5.72 -1.93 -3.47
C VAL A 9 -5.32 -2.66 -2.19
N ALA A 10 -6.29 -3.13 -1.39
CA ALA A 10 -6.03 -3.84 -0.15
C ALA A 10 -5.21 -5.14 -0.38
N VAL A 11 -5.60 -5.95 -1.37
CA VAL A 11 -4.86 -7.17 -1.73
C VAL A 11 -3.47 -6.81 -2.26
N SER A 12 -3.34 -5.77 -3.08
CA SER A 12 -2.05 -5.34 -3.61
C SER A 12 -1.10 -4.84 -2.52
N MET A 13 -1.61 -4.12 -1.52
CA MET A 13 -0.82 -3.67 -0.37
C MET A 13 -0.28 -4.86 0.42
N ILE A 14 -1.11 -5.85 0.73
CA ILE A 14 -0.67 -7.07 1.44
C ILE A 14 0.40 -7.81 0.63
N LEU A 15 0.15 -8.04 -0.66
CA LEU A 15 1.10 -8.75 -1.52
C LEU A 15 2.43 -8.01 -1.66
N ALA A 16 2.39 -6.68 -1.80
CA ALA A 16 3.60 -5.87 -1.91
C ALA A 16 4.38 -5.84 -0.59
N HIS A 17 3.68 -5.67 0.55
CA HIS A 17 4.28 -5.62 1.88
C HIS A 17 5.02 -6.93 2.21
N GLU A 18 4.30 -8.05 2.16
CA GLU A 18 4.88 -9.37 2.45
C GLU A 18 5.91 -9.79 1.39
N GLY A 19 5.65 -9.48 0.12
CA GLY A 19 6.58 -9.75 -0.98
C GLY A 19 7.89 -8.98 -0.83
N ALA A 20 7.87 -7.74 -0.32
CA ALA A 20 9.07 -6.94 -0.11
C ALA A 20 9.96 -7.52 1.00
N HIS A 21 9.38 -7.99 2.11
CA HIS A 21 10.12 -8.72 3.13
C HIS A 21 10.80 -9.96 2.54
N VAL A 22 10.09 -10.76 1.74
CA VAL A 22 10.64 -11.94 1.08
C VAL A 22 11.78 -11.57 0.13
N LEU A 23 11.57 -10.58 -0.73
CA LEU A 23 12.54 -10.17 -1.73
C LEU A 23 13.83 -9.66 -1.08
N VAL A 24 13.73 -8.71 -0.15
CA VAL A 24 14.90 -8.14 0.52
C VAL A 24 15.63 -9.18 1.35
N ASN A 25 14.91 -10.03 2.08
CA ASN A 25 15.52 -11.13 2.82
C ASN A 25 16.34 -12.06 1.90
N ARG A 26 15.79 -12.44 0.74
CA ARG A 26 16.51 -13.29 -0.23
C ARG A 26 17.73 -12.60 -0.82
N LEU A 27 17.63 -11.31 -1.14
CA LEU A 27 18.77 -10.54 -1.67
C LEU A 27 19.91 -10.42 -0.65
N LEU A 28 19.59 -10.41 0.64
CA LEU A 28 20.56 -10.34 1.72
C LEU A 28 21.10 -11.72 2.15
N GLY A 29 20.67 -12.80 1.51
CA GLY A 29 21.13 -14.17 1.77
C GLY A 29 20.28 -14.98 2.75
N GLY A 30 19.14 -14.44 3.19
CA GLY A 30 18.15 -15.18 3.98
C GLY A 30 17.30 -16.11 3.11
N GLN A 31 16.45 -16.91 3.76
CA GLN A 31 15.55 -17.84 3.08
C GLN A 31 14.09 -17.56 3.42
N PHE A 32 13.23 -17.74 2.42
CA PHE A 32 11.79 -17.76 2.61
C PHE A 32 11.36 -19.18 2.96
N ARG A 33 10.57 -19.35 4.03
CA ARG A 33 10.08 -20.66 4.45
C ARG A 33 8.65 -20.90 3.98
N ARG A 34 7.72 -20.02 4.36
CA ARG A 34 6.30 -20.16 4.04
C ARG A 34 5.53 -18.87 4.27
N VAL A 35 4.34 -18.79 3.68
CA VAL A 35 3.31 -17.82 4.07
C VAL A 35 2.59 -18.35 5.32
N VAL A 36 2.26 -17.46 6.25
CA VAL A 36 1.55 -17.74 7.49
C VAL A 36 0.23 -16.97 7.48
N PHE A 37 -0.86 -17.67 7.77
CA PHE A 37 -2.18 -17.08 7.91
C PHE A 37 -2.62 -17.16 9.37
N ARG A 38 -3.05 -16.03 9.93
CA ARG A 38 -3.58 -15.91 11.30
C ARG A 38 -4.90 -15.15 11.27
N GLY A 39 -5.98 -15.88 11.01
CA GLY A 39 -7.29 -15.26 10.79
C GLY A 39 -7.29 -14.41 9.53
N LEU A 40 -7.52 -13.10 9.68
CA LEU A 40 -7.46 -12.12 8.58
C LEU A 40 -6.05 -11.57 8.32
N ALA A 41 -5.09 -11.84 9.20
CA ALA A 41 -3.71 -11.41 9.01
C ALA A 41 -2.95 -12.41 8.13
N VAL A 42 -2.24 -11.89 7.14
CA VAL A 42 -1.29 -12.63 6.29
C VAL A 42 0.10 -12.14 6.67
N GLY A 43 1.04 -13.07 6.82
CA GLY A 43 2.45 -12.78 7.09
C GLY A 43 3.36 -13.77 6.38
N VAL A 44 4.68 -13.55 6.44
CA VAL A 44 5.69 -14.50 5.95
C VAL A 44 6.61 -14.97 7.07
N GLU A 45 6.97 -16.25 7.03
CA GLU A 45 8.01 -16.81 7.87
C GLU A 45 9.34 -16.82 7.11
N LEU A 46 10.31 -16.09 7.64
CA LEU A 46 11.63 -15.92 7.07
C LEU A 46 12.69 -16.56 7.98
N ILE A 47 13.66 -17.21 7.36
CA ILE A 47 14.86 -17.71 8.01
C ILE A 47 15.95 -16.66 7.78
N VAL A 48 16.39 -16.03 8.86
CA VAL A 48 17.38 -14.94 8.88
C VAL A 48 18.71 -15.36 9.54
N THR A 49 18.91 -16.66 9.74
CA THR A 49 20.12 -17.20 10.38
C THR A 49 21.36 -16.83 9.57
N GLY A 50 22.37 -16.26 10.24
CA GLY A 50 23.60 -15.81 9.61
C GLY A 50 23.52 -14.41 8.98
N LEU A 51 22.36 -13.74 9.02
CA LEU A 51 22.25 -12.33 8.64
C LEU A 51 22.74 -11.41 9.75
N SER A 52 23.34 -10.28 9.36
CA SER A 52 23.70 -9.22 10.30
C SER A 52 22.44 -8.51 10.84
N PRO A 53 22.51 -7.87 12.02
CA PRO A 53 21.39 -7.08 12.55
C PRO A 53 20.91 -6.01 11.58
N THR A 54 21.83 -5.38 10.84
CA THR A 54 21.51 -4.37 9.81
C THR A 54 20.72 -4.97 8.65
N ALA A 55 21.05 -6.19 8.20
CA ALA A 55 20.32 -6.88 7.14
C ALA A 55 18.89 -7.24 7.58
N VAL A 56 18.72 -7.64 8.83
CA VAL A 56 17.39 -7.86 9.43
C VAL A 56 16.61 -6.56 9.49
N ALA A 57 17.23 -5.44 9.91
CA ALA A 57 16.57 -4.13 9.94
C ALA A 57 16.10 -3.68 8.55
N TRP A 58 16.93 -3.85 7.52
CA TRP A 58 16.53 -3.55 6.13
C TRP A 58 15.36 -4.40 5.67
N THR A 59 15.37 -5.69 6.03
CA THR A 59 14.25 -6.60 5.74
C THR A 59 12.96 -6.08 6.39
N LEU A 60 13.01 -5.66 7.66
CA LEU A 60 11.83 -5.15 8.38
C LEU A 60 11.29 -3.84 7.82
N ILE A 61 12.14 -2.96 7.29
CA ILE A 61 11.71 -1.69 6.70
C ILE A 61 11.12 -1.87 5.29
N ALA A 62 11.48 -2.95 4.58
CA ALA A 62 11.06 -3.21 3.21
C ALA A 62 9.54 -3.25 3.02
N GLY A 63 8.80 -3.89 3.94
CA GLY A 63 7.34 -4.01 3.89
C GLY A 63 6.64 -2.63 3.90
N PRO A 64 6.84 -1.80 4.95
CA PRO A 64 6.29 -0.46 5.02
C PRO A 64 6.66 0.45 3.83
N LEU A 65 7.89 0.33 3.30
CA LEU A 65 8.29 1.09 2.12
C LEU A 65 7.51 0.67 0.87
N ALA A 66 7.33 -0.63 0.65
CA ALA A 66 6.55 -1.14 -0.48
C ALA A 66 5.07 -0.71 -0.37
N GLU A 67 4.53 -0.73 0.85
CA GLU A 67 3.18 -0.26 1.13
C GLU A 67 3.00 1.23 0.80
N ALA A 68 3.95 2.07 1.21
CA ALA A 68 3.94 3.51 0.91
C ALA A 68 3.99 3.77 -0.61
N LEU A 69 4.76 2.98 -1.37
CA LEU A 69 4.81 3.08 -2.83
C LEU A 69 3.48 2.70 -3.48
N VAL A 70 2.84 1.62 -3.03
CA VAL A 70 1.52 1.18 -3.54
C VAL A 70 0.46 2.23 -3.22
N ALA A 71 0.44 2.75 -1.99
CA ALA A 71 -0.49 3.80 -1.59
C ALA A 71 -0.29 5.09 -2.40
N GLY A 72 0.97 5.51 -2.61
CA GLY A 72 1.31 6.66 -3.45
C GLY A 72 0.87 6.48 -4.90
N ALA A 73 1.13 5.32 -5.49
CA ALA A 73 0.69 5.00 -6.85
C ALA A 73 -0.84 4.98 -6.97
N ALA A 74 -1.53 4.39 -5.99
CA ALA A 74 -2.99 4.39 -5.94
C ALA A 74 -3.57 5.81 -5.83
N ALA A 75 -2.94 6.69 -5.06
CA ALA A 75 -3.35 8.09 -4.93
C ALA A 75 -3.20 8.87 -6.25
N ILE A 76 -2.13 8.62 -7.02
CA ILE A 76 -1.89 9.27 -8.32
C ILE A 76 -2.86 8.75 -9.38
N LEU A 77 -3.13 7.45 -9.39
CA LEU A 77 -3.98 6.79 -10.37
C LEU A 77 -5.47 6.83 -10.02
N ALA A 78 -5.82 7.30 -8.82
CA ALA A 78 -7.20 7.46 -8.41
C ALA A 78 -7.90 8.46 -9.33
N PRO A 79 -9.07 8.12 -9.90
CA PRO A 79 -9.86 9.09 -10.66
C PRO A 79 -10.21 10.29 -9.76
N PRO A 80 -10.24 11.51 -10.31
CA PRO A 80 -10.59 12.70 -9.53
C PRO A 80 -11.94 12.48 -8.83
N GLY A 81 -11.95 12.68 -7.52
CA GLY A 81 -13.16 12.60 -6.73
C GLY A 81 -14.13 13.69 -7.14
N ARG A 82 -15.43 13.40 -7.16
CA ARG A 82 -16.45 14.45 -7.22
C ARG A 82 -16.57 15.06 -5.84
N CYS A 83 -16.13 16.30 -5.68
CA CYS A 83 -16.44 17.08 -4.49
C CYS A 83 -17.75 17.83 -4.72
N VAL A 84 -18.68 17.68 -3.79
CA VAL A 84 -19.82 18.60 -3.69
C VAL A 84 -19.37 19.72 -2.76
N VAL A 85 -19.02 20.87 -3.33
CA VAL A 85 -18.85 22.08 -2.53
C VAL A 85 -20.25 22.59 -2.24
N ALA A 86 -20.63 22.60 -0.96
CA ALA A 86 -21.86 23.26 -0.55
C ALA A 86 -21.65 24.77 -0.75
N ALA A 87 -22.33 25.37 -1.74
CA ALA A 87 -22.31 26.82 -1.84
C ALA A 87 -23.06 27.42 -0.64
N PRO A 88 -22.58 28.53 -0.07
CA PRO A 88 -23.20 29.18 1.09
C PRO A 88 -24.66 29.67 0.86
N ALA A 89 -25.20 29.53 -0.35
CA ALA A 89 -26.56 29.92 -0.73
C ALA A 89 -27.47 28.75 -1.16
N GLY A 90 -27.13 27.49 -0.86
CA GLY A 90 -28.03 26.35 -1.10
C GLY A 90 -28.00 25.74 -2.51
N GLY A 91 -27.04 26.15 -3.35
CA GLY A 91 -26.76 25.49 -4.63
C GLY A 91 -25.58 24.51 -4.51
N ALA A 92 -25.77 23.25 -4.91
CA ALA A 92 -24.64 22.33 -5.10
C ALA A 92 -24.03 22.57 -6.48
N VAL A 93 -22.81 23.10 -6.56
CA VAL A 93 -22.03 23.12 -7.80
C VAL A 93 -21.13 21.89 -7.79
N GLY A 94 -21.33 20.98 -8.74
CA GLY A 94 -20.47 19.80 -8.87
C GLY A 94 -19.10 20.19 -9.42
N GLY A 95 -18.03 19.95 -8.66
CA GLY A 95 -16.65 20.13 -9.09
C GLY A 95 -15.85 18.82 -9.08
N GLN A 96 -14.78 18.75 -9.87
CA GLN A 96 -13.81 17.65 -9.80
C GLN A 96 -12.67 18.05 -8.84
N CYS A 97 -12.47 17.27 -7.79
CA CYS A 97 -11.29 17.36 -6.94
C CYS A 97 -10.26 16.35 -7.43
N SER A 98 -9.06 16.84 -7.79
CA SER A 98 -7.91 15.95 -7.93
C SER A 98 -7.51 15.37 -6.56
N ALA A 99 -6.90 14.18 -6.55
CA ALA A 99 -6.34 13.55 -5.35
C ALA A 99 -5.28 14.43 -4.62
N LEU A 100 -4.78 15.47 -5.30
CA LEU A 100 -3.85 16.48 -4.76
C LEU A 100 -4.53 17.70 -4.11
N GLY A 101 -5.87 17.74 -4.02
CA GLY A 101 -6.60 18.87 -3.43
C GLY A 101 -6.60 20.14 -4.30
N ILE A 102 -6.14 20.06 -5.55
CA ILE A 102 -6.16 21.19 -6.49
C ILE A 102 -7.54 21.23 -7.17
N PHE A 103 -8.28 22.32 -6.94
CA PHE A 103 -9.53 22.61 -7.64
C PHE A 103 -9.20 23.09 -9.06
N SER A 104 -9.66 22.36 -10.08
CA SER A 104 -9.79 22.94 -11.43
C SER A 104 -11.18 23.54 -11.54
N GLN A 105 -11.25 24.84 -11.82
CA GLN A 105 -12.49 25.49 -12.25
C GLN A 105 -12.86 25.03 -13.66
#